data_AF-A0A7S3HNU5-F1
#
_entry.id   AF-A0A7S3HNU5-F1
#
_cell.length_a   1.000
_cell.length_b   1.000
_cell.length_c   1.000
_cell.angle_alpha   90.00
_cell.angle_beta   90.00
_cell.angle_gamma   90.00
#
_symmetry.space_group_name_H-M   'P 1'
#
loop_
_entity.id
_entity.type
_entity.pdbx_description
1 polymer ?
#
loop_
_entity_poly.entity_id
_entity_poly.type
_entity_poly.pdbx_seq_one_letter_code
_entity_poly.pdbx_strand_id
1 'polypeptide(L)'
;FWRGDVYGFDFACLVEEAEAEVRAQPMASGTFTADQLTQGIAPVMVADLDLGTCTKAMVRNIRSAYSFVLPKRKKAPETVHGMALWFDVLFPASKVKLQTGPHHPPTHWGQTLALMDDPFDLEPGEDLSGTMRLKSNKDNHRFYDVSFS
;
A
#
# COMPACT_ATOMS: atom_id res chain seq x y z
N PHE A 1 4.43 1.76 21.09
CA PHE A 1 3.73 1.19 22.26
C PHE A 1 4.73 0.67 23.29
N TRP A 2 5.49 -0.39 22.99
CA TRP A 2 6.43 -1.04 23.93
C TRP A 2 7.65 -0.22 24.39
N ARG A 3 7.96 0.89 23.72
CA ARG A 3 9.04 1.82 24.11
C ARG A 3 8.64 2.77 25.27
N GLY A 4 7.37 2.77 25.67
CA GLY A 4 6.85 3.64 26.73
C GLY A 4 6.42 2.84 27.97
N ASP A 5 5.88 3.56 28.96
CA ASP A 5 5.24 2.96 30.11
C ASP A 5 3.93 2.27 29.68
N VAL A 6 3.88 0.94 29.83
CA VAL A 6 2.70 0.14 29.56
C VAL A 6 2.14 -0.34 30.90
N TYR A 7 1.19 0.42 31.44
CA TYR A 7 0.49 0.13 32.70
C TYR A 7 1.40 0.03 33.96
N GLY A 8 2.49 0.80 34.00
CA GLY A 8 3.47 0.82 35.08
C GLY A 8 4.68 -0.09 34.86
N PHE A 9 4.82 -0.70 33.67
CA PHE A 9 5.85 -1.67 33.36
C PHE A 9 6.67 -1.25 32.14
N ASP A 10 7.98 -1.53 32.22
CA ASP A 10 8.92 -1.36 31.11
C ASP A 10 9.00 -2.68 30.31
N PHE A 11 8.49 -2.63 29.07
CA PHE A 11 8.57 -3.72 28.10
C PHE A 11 9.52 -3.40 26.95
N ALA A 12 10.52 -2.53 27.14
CA ALA A 12 11.48 -2.18 26.10
C ALA A 12 12.21 -3.42 25.53
N CYS A 13 12.35 -4.50 26.30
CA CYS A 13 12.93 -5.76 25.84
C CYS A 13 12.13 -6.44 24.71
N LEU A 14 10.82 -6.17 24.58
CA LEU A 14 9.96 -6.73 23.54
C LEU A 14 10.01 -5.94 22.23
N VAL A 15 10.63 -4.75 22.22
CA VAL A 15 10.61 -3.84 21.06
C VAL A 15 11.27 -4.49 19.86
N GLU A 16 12.45 -5.07 20.04
CA GLU A 16 13.21 -5.67 18.94
C GLU A 16 12.46 -6.85 18.32
N GLU A 17 11.88 -7.72 19.16
CA GLU A 17 11.11 -8.89 18.73
C GLU A 17 9.80 -8.48 18.02
N ALA A 18 9.06 -7.52 18.58
CA ALA A 18 7.83 -7.02 17.98
C ALA A 18 8.09 -6.32 16.63
N GLU A 19 9.15 -5.52 16.53
CA GLU A 19 9.55 -4.90 15.26
C GLU A 19 10.01 -5.96 14.24
N ALA A 20 10.71 -7.01 14.67
CA ALA A 20 11.10 -8.11 13.80
C ALA A 20 9.88 -8.89 13.26
N GLU A 21 8.87 -9.15 14.10
CA GLU A 21 7.63 -9.81 13.68
C GLU A 21 6.85 -8.97 12.66
N VAL A 22 6.75 -7.66 12.90
CA VAL A 22 6.10 -6.72 11.96
C VAL A 22 6.88 -6.64 10.65
N ARG A 23 8.22 -6.53 10.69
CA ARG A 23 9.07 -6.54 9.49
C ARG A 23 8.98 -7.85 8.71
N ALA A 24 8.77 -8.98 9.39
CA ALA A 24 8.56 -10.27 8.75
C ALA A 24 7.22 -10.35 7.97
N GLN A 25 6.29 -9.42 8.20
CA GLN A 25 5.02 -9.29 7.49
C GLN A 25 5.03 -8.01 6.63
N PRO A 26 5.74 -8.01 5.48
CA PRO A 26 5.88 -6.82 4.64
C PRO A 26 4.55 -6.34 4.03
N MET A 27 3.52 -7.19 4.07
CA MET A 27 2.17 -6.87 3.61
C MET A 27 1.15 -7.17 4.71
N ALA A 28 0.42 -6.15 5.13
CA ALA A 28 -0.66 -6.26 6.10
C ALA A 28 -2.01 -5.94 5.44
N SER A 29 -3.06 -6.67 5.79
CA SER A 29 -4.43 -6.33 5.39
C SER A 29 -5.11 -5.53 6.50
N GLY A 30 -5.75 -4.42 6.15
CA GLY A 30 -6.42 -3.57 7.13
C GLY A 30 -7.46 -2.66 6.47
N THR A 31 -8.36 -2.11 7.27
CA THR A 31 -9.26 -1.05 6.81
C THR A 31 -8.65 0.28 7.21
N PHE A 32 -8.29 1.09 6.22
CA PHE A 32 -7.78 2.44 6.43
C PHE A 32 -8.83 3.47 6.05
N THR A 33 -8.82 4.59 6.77
CA THR A 33 -9.61 5.77 6.43
C THR A 33 -8.78 6.74 5.61
N ALA A 34 -9.46 7.59 4.83
CA ALA A 34 -8.81 8.54 3.92
C ALA A 34 -7.81 9.49 4.60
N ASP A 35 -7.97 9.78 5.89
CA ASP A 35 -7.09 10.61 6.71
C ASP A 35 -5.76 9.93 7.07
N GLN A 36 -5.67 8.61 6.97
CA GLN A 36 -4.43 7.86 7.20
C GLN A 36 -3.51 7.84 5.98
N LEU A 37 -4.00 8.26 4.81
CA LEU A 37 -3.16 8.45 3.62
C LEU A 37 -2.41 9.78 3.70
N THR A 38 -1.25 9.86 3.04
CA THR A 38 -0.52 11.12 2.85
C THR A 38 -1.41 12.13 2.12
N GLN A 39 -1.68 13.26 2.78
CA GLN A 39 -2.78 14.12 2.38
C GLN A 39 -2.44 15.02 1.19
N GLY A 40 -3.31 15.02 0.18
CA GLY A 40 -3.14 15.85 -1.02
C GLY A 40 -2.34 15.18 -2.14
N ILE A 41 -2.06 13.88 -2.01
CA ILE A 41 -1.52 13.02 -3.05
C ILE A 41 -2.66 12.19 -3.63
N ALA A 42 -2.75 12.12 -4.96
CA ALA A 42 -3.73 11.28 -5.64
C ALA A 42 -3.20 9.85 -5.80
N PRO A 43 -4.07 8.82 -5.77
CA PRO A 43 -3.64 7.45 -6.04
C PRO A 43 -3.17 7.29 -7.48
N VAL A 44 -2.16 6.45 -7.67
CA VAL A 44 -1.64 6.09 -9.00
C VAL A 44 -2.20 4.73 -9.40
N MET A 45 -2.78 4.66 -10.60
CA MET A 45 -3.22 3.40 -11.18
C MET A 45 -1.99 2.62 -11.66
N VAL A 46 -1.73 1.49 -11.01
CA VAL A 46 -0.56 0.66 -11.28
C VAL A 46 -0.89 -0.65 -12.00
N ALA A 47 -2.17 -0.95 -12.20
CA ALA A 47 -2.64 -2.04 -13.04
C ALA A 47 -4.03 -1.68 -13.58
N ASP A 48 -4.24 -1.85 -14.88
CA ASP A 48 -5.54 -1.76 -15.53
C ASP A 48 -5.74 -3.03 -16.36
N LEU A 49 -6.77 -3.81 -16.01
CA LEU A 49 -7.01 -5.14 -16.55
C LEU A 49 -8.40 -5.20 -17.18
N ASP A 50 -8.46 -5.06 -18.50
CA ASP A 50 -9.66 -5.38 -19.26
C ASP A 50 -9.84 -6.91 -19.33
N LEU A 51 -10.82 -7.42 -18.58
CA LEU A 51 -11.09 -8.86 -18.49
C LEU A 51 -11.53 -9.48 -19.83
N GLY A 52 -11.92 -8.68 -20.83
CA GLY A 52 -12.25 -9.16 -22.18
C GLY A 52 -11.02 -9.37 -23.09
N THR A 53 -9.90 -8.69 -22.81
CA THR A 53 -8.71 -8.68 -23.67
C THR A 53 -7.41 -9.08 -22.97
N CYS A 54 -7.39 -9.08 -21.63
CA CYS A 54 -6.19 -9.42 -20.86
C CYS A 54 -5.74 -10.86 -21.11
N THR A 55 -4.43 -11.08 -21.10
CA THR A 55 -3.84 -12.41 -21.30
C THR A 55 -3.25 -12.96 -20.00
N LYS A 56 -3.16 -14.30 -19.91
CA LYS A 56 -2.45 -14.96 -18.80
C LYS A 56 -1.00 -14.49 -18.67
N ALA A 57 -0.35 -14.12 -19.77
CA ALA A 57 1.02 -13.62 -19.76
C ALA A 57 1.11 -12.23 -19.10
N MET A 58 0.16 -11.34 -19.39
CA MET A 58 0.08 -10.01 -18.78
C MET A 58 -0.11 -10.09 -17.26
N VAL A 59 -1.08 -10.88 -16.80
CA VAL A 59 -1.38 -10.97 -15.36
C VAL A 59 -0.24 -11.62 -14.57
N ARG A 60 0.52 -12.54 -15.18
CA ARG A 60 1.65 -13.20 -14.52
C ARG A 60 2.79 -12.25 -14.13
N ASN A 61 2.91 -11.10 -14.78
CA ASN A 61 3.99 -10.16 -14.52
C ASN A 61 3.56 -8.73 -14.87
N ILE A 62 2.94 -8.06 -13.91
CA ILE A 62 2.54 -6.66 -14.02
C ILE A 62 3.69 -5.81 -13.51
N ARG A 63 4.06 -4.76 -14.25
CA ARG A 63 5.10 -3.79 -13.87
C ARG A 63 4.66 -2.40 -14.27
N SER A 64 4.65 -1.47 -13.32
CA SER A 64 4.19 -0.10 -13.54
C SER A 64 5.01 0.89 -12.74
N ALA A 65 5.33 2.02 -13.36
CA ALA A 65 5.95 3.13 -12.66
C ALA A 65 4.90 3.86 -11.80
N TYR A 66 5.36 4.44 -10.69
CA TYR A 66 4.58 5.36 -9.87
C TYR A 66 5.41 6.62 -9.58
N SER A 67 4.72 7.71 -9.30
CA SER A 67 5.30 8.98 -8.83
C SER A 67 4.27 9.67 -7.94
N PHE A 68 4.72 10.08 -6.76
CA PHE A 68 3.92 10.75 -5.75
C PHE A 68 4.65 12.01 -5.32
N VAL A 69 4.07 13.17 -5.61
CA VAL A 69 4.66 14.46 -5.23
C VAL A 69 3.92 15.03 -4.04
N LEU A 70 4.61 15.28 -2.93
CA LEU A 70 3.99 15.96 -1.80
C LEU A 70 3.69 17.41 -2.19
N PRO A 71 2.45 17.93 -2.04
CA PRO A 71 2.13 19.27 -2.50
C PRO A 71 2.96 20.36 -1.79
N LYS A 72 3.59 21.26 -2.56
CA LYS A 72 4.36 22.42 -2.03
C LYS A 72 3.60 23.34 -1.06
N ARG A 73 2.26 23.26 -1.05
CA ARG A 73 1.40 24.00 -0.10
C ARG A 73 1.44 23.44 1.33
N LYS A 74 2.00 22.24 1.53
CA LYS A 74 2.22 21.65 2.85
C LYS A 74 3.30 22.44 3.59
N LYS A 75 3.12 22.56 4.92
CA LYS A 75 3.99 23.38 5.78
C LYS A 75 5.09 22.56 6.47
N ALA A 76 4.97 21.24 6.46
CA ALA A 76 5.86 20.32 7.15
C ALA A 76 5.98 19.03 6.32
N PRO A 77 7.06 18.26 6.55
CA PRO A 77 7.21 16.91 6.00
C PRO A 77 6.10 15.99 6.49
N GLU A 78 5.86 14.91 5.76
CA GLU A 78 4.98 13.81 6.18
C GLU A 78 5.77 12.49 6.21
N THR A 79 5.70 11.79 7.35
CA THR A 79 6.35 10.48 7.51
C THR A 79 5.61 9.41 6.73
N VAL A 80 6.28 8.83 5.73
CA VAL A 80 5.79 7.73 4.90
C VAL A 80 6.24 6.40 5.52
N HIS A 81 5.27 5.58 5.89
CA HIS A 81 5.52 4.26 6.50
C HIS A 81 5.43 3.10 5.49
N GLY A 82 4.84 3.36 4.31
CA GLY A 82 4.56 2.32 3.34
C GLY A 82 3.59 2.77 2.25
N MET A 83 3.17 1.81 1.41
CA MET A 83 2.28 2.03 0.29
C MET A 83 0.97 1.26 0.48
N ALA A 84 -0.16 1.95 0.36
CA ALA A 84 -1.47 1.31 0.39
C ALA A 84 -1.91 0.90 -1.03
N LEU A 85 -2.43 -0.31 -1.16
CA LEU A 85 -2.97 -0.89 -2.38
C LEU A 85 -4.43 -1.28 -2.17
N TRP A 86 -5.23 -1.03 -3.21
CA TRP A 86 -6.62 -1.46 -3.30
C TRP A 86 -6.97 -1.63 -4.78
N PHE A 87 -8.20 -2.05 -5.07
CA PHE A 87 -8.67 -2.22 -6.44
C PHE A 87 -10.10 -1.73 -6.62
N ASP A 88 -10.42 -1.31 -7.83
CA ASP A 88 -11.78 -1.00 -8.24
C ASP A 88 -12.17 -1.94 -9.38
N VAL A 89 -13.46 -2.31 -9.47
CA VAL A 89 -14.01 -3.12 -10.55
C VAL A 89 -15.13 -2.34 -11.23
N LEU A 90 -15.02 -2.19 -12.54
CA LEU A 90 -16.06 -1.60 -13.38
C LEU A 90 -16.90 -2.70 -14.02
N PHE A 91 -18.23 -2.55 -14.01
CA PHE A 91 -19.17 -3.39 -14.73
C PHE A 91 -19.75 -2.58 -15.90
N PRO A 92 -19.17 -2.67 -17.12
CA PRO A 92 -19.49 -1.75 -18.22
C PRO A 92 -20.96 -1.79 -18.65
N ALA A 93 -21.57 -2.98 -18.62
CA ALA A 93 -22.96 -3.19 -19.01
C ALA A 93 -23.97 -2.51 -18.07
N SER A 94 -23.63 -2.30 -16.80
CA SER A 94 -24.54 -1.77 -15.77
C SER A 94 -24.13 -0.40 -15.22
N LYS A 95 -23.01 0.17 -15.66
CA LYS A 95 -22.39 1.39 -15.09
C LYS A 95 -22.13 1.31 -13.58
N VAL A 96 -22.10 0.10 -13.01
CA VAL A 96 -21.82 -0.14 -11.60
C VAL A 96 -20.31 -0.17 -11.39
N LYS A 97 -19.86 0.39 -10.26
CA LYS A 97 -18.48 0.30 -9.79
C LYS A 97 -18.46 -0.32 -8.41
N LEU A 98 -17.62 -1.32 -8.20
CA LEU A 98 -17.19 -1.77 -6.88
C LEU A 98 -15.88 -1.05 -6.57
N GLN A 99 -15.86 -0.27 -5.49
CA GLN A 99 -14.69 0.49 -5.10
C GLN A 99 -14.27 0.07 -3.71
N THR A 100 -12.98 -0.24 -3.55
CA THR A 100 -12.44 -0.73 -2.27
C THR A 100 -11.48 0.27 -1.64
N GLY A 101 -11.23 1.41 -2.28
CA GLY A 101 -10.34 2.44 -1.75
C GLY A 101 -10.86 3.14 -0.48
N PRO A 102 -9.97 3.77 0.30
CA PRO A 102 -10.27 4.33 1.63
C PRO A 102 -11.20 5.56 1.64
N HIS A 103 -11.57 6.07 0.47
CA HIS A 103 -12.57 7.12 0.29
C HIS A 103 -14.01 6.59 0.15
N HIS A 104 -14.20 5.27 0.14
CA HIS A 104 -15.49 4.60 -0.05
C HIS A 104 -15.85 3.78 1.21
N PRO A 105 -17.12 3.35 1.37
CA PRO A 105 -17.50 2.46 2.46
C PRO A 105 -16.61 1.21 2.52
N PRO A 106 -16.23 0.75 3.73
CA PRO A 106 -15.32 -0.36 3.88
C PRO A 106 -15.93 -1.67 3.35
N THR A 107 -15.07 -2.51 2.79
CA THR A 107 -15.45 -3.84 2.29
C THR A 107 -14.69 -4.92 3.05
N HIS A 108 -15.10 -6.18 2.92
CA HIS A 108 -14.41 -7.31 3.57
C HIS A 108 -12.99 -7.54 3.04
N TRP A 109 -12.62 -6.97 1.89
CA TRP A 109 -11.26 -7.01 1.38
C TRP A 109 -10.31 -6.07 2.14
N GLY A 110 -10.83 -5.04 2.80
CA GLY A 110 -10.03 -3.94 3.31
C GLY A 110 -9.15 -3.33 2.20
N GLN A 111 -7.93 -2.96 2.59
CA GLN A 111 -6.84 -2.58 1.71
C GLN A 111 -5.56 -3.30 2.18
N THR A 112 -4.57 -3.33 1.31
CA THR A 112 -3.27 -3.94 1.59
C THR A 112 -2.23 -2.86 1.82
N LEU A 113 -1.51 -2.91 2.92
CA LEU A 113 -0.39 -2.02 3.24
C LEU A 113 0.92 -2.76 3.04
N ALA A 114 1.73 -2.28 2.11
CA ALA A 114 3.12 -2.68 1.95
C ALA A 114 4.00 -1.79 2.82
N LEU A 115 4.48 -2.29 3.95
CA LEU A 115 5.34 -1.55 4.87
C LEU A 115 6.76 -1.41 4.31
N MET A 116 7.37 -0.26 4.54
CA MET A 116 8.80 -0.05 4.30
C MET A 116 9.58 -0.48 5.55
N ASP A 117 10.78 -1.01 5.35
CA ASP A 117 11.67 -1.41 6.46
C ASP A 117 11.98 -0.21 7.36
N ASP A 118 12.28 0.93 6.73
CA ASP A 118 12.57 2.20 7.39
C ASP A 118 11.61 3.28 6.87
N PRO A 119 10.68 3.77 7.71
CA PRO A 119 9.89 4.96 7.40
C PRO A 119 10.79 6.17 7.18
N PHE A 120 10.39 7.06 6.28
CA PHE A 120 11.14 8.29 5.98
C PHE A 120 10.20 9.49 5.86
N ASP A 121 10.73 10.69 6.03
CA ASP A 121 9.97 11.93 5.87
C ASP A 121 10.05 12.41 4.42
N LEU A 122 8.87 12.64 3.81
CA LEU A 122 8.76 13.21 2.47
C LEU A 122 8.57 14.73 2.59
N GLU A 123 9.44 15.50 1.94
CA GLU A 123 9.43 16.97 2.00
C GLU A 123 8.41 17.60 1.03
N PRO A 124 7.82 18.78 1.33
CA PRO A 124 6.93 19.47 0.41
C PRO A 124 7.59 19.79 -0.93
N GLY A 125 7.06 19.22 -2.02
CA GLY A 125 7.58 19.34 -3.37
C GLY A 125 8.56 18.23 -3.78
N GLU A 126 8.90 17.32 -2.86
CA GLU A 126 9.67 16.12 -3.16
C GLU A 126 8.82 15.07 -3.90
N ASP A 127 9.46 14.31 -4.77
CA ASP A 127 8.87 13.22 -5.54
C ASP A 127 9.34 11.87 -5.02
N LEU A 128 8.39 11.04 -4.62
CA LEU A 128 8.57 9.62 -4.39
C LEU A 128 8.16 8.86 -5.66
N SER A 129 9.14 8.50 -6.48
CA SER A 129 8.94 7.72 -7.70
C SER A 129 9.69 6.40 -7.70
N GLY A 130 9.18 5.47 -8.49
CA GLY A 130 9.72 4.11 -8.56
C GLY A 130 8.89 3.22 -9.46
N THR A 131 9.08 1.92 -9.32
CA THR A 131 8.39 0.88 -10.06
C THR A 131 7.82 -0.16 -9.10
N MET A 132 6.53 -0.44 -9.24
CA MET A 132 5.90 -1.58 -8.59
C MET A 132 5.86 -2.76 -9.56
N ARG A 133 6.08 -3.97 -9.04
CA ARG A 133 5.94 -5.22 -9.78
C ARG A 133 5.14 -6.25 -9.00
N LEU A 134 4.14 -6.83 -9.65
CA LEU A 134 3.44 -8.03 -9.19
C LEU A 134 3.83 -9.18 -10.11
N LYS A 135 4.52 -10.19 -9.57
CA LYS A 135 4.96 -11.36 -10.32
C LYS A 135 4.34 -12.62 -9.73
N SER A 136 3.68 -13.40 -10.57
CA SER A 136 3.13 -14.70 -10.14
C SER A 136 4.26 -15.59 -9.65
N ASN A 137 4.06 -16.17 -8.47
CA ASN A 137 5.04 -17.04 -7.84
C ASN A 137 5.18 -18.34 -8.65
N LYS A 138 6.42 -18.84 -8.74
CA LYS A 138 6.76 -20.00 -9.57
C LYS A 138 6.26 -21.31 -8.98
N ASP A 139 6.27 -21.43 -7.66
CA ASP A 139 5.98 -22.67 -6.95
C ASP A 139 4.50 -22.73 -6.57
N ASN A 140 3.92 -21.59 -6.17
CA ASN A 140 2.50 -21.47 -5.91
C ASN A 140 1.86 -20.37 -6.76
N HIS A 141 1.23 -20.76 -7.88
CA HIS A 141 0.58 -19.81 -8.80
C HIS A 141 -0.62 -19.05 -8.22
N ARG A 142 -1.06 -19.35 -6.99
CA ARG A 142 -2.05 -18.53 -6.27
C ARG A 142 -1.42 -17.33 -5.56
N PHE A 143 -0.10 -17.28 -5.44
CA PHE A 143 0.64 -16.20 -4.81
C PHE A 143 1.29 -15.27 -5.83
N TYR A 144 1.46 -14.02 -5.42
CA TYR A 144 2.23 -13.01 -6.13
C TYR A 144 3.35 -12.51 -5.23
N ASP A 145 4.54 -12.39 -5.80
CA ASP A 145 5.63 -11.63 -5.21
C ASP A 145 5.41 -10.16 -5.59
N VAL A 146 5.24 -9.30 -4.59
CA VAL A 146 5.07 -7.85 -4.76
C VAL A 146 6.38 -7.17 -4.40
N SER A 147 6.83 -6.24 -5.24
CA SER A 147 8.07 -5.48 -5.01
C SER A 147 7.93 -4.04 -5.47
N PHE A 148 8.62 -3.15 -4.76
CA PHE A 148 8.74 -1.72 -5.04
C PHE A 148 10.24 -1.40 -5.18
N SER A 149 10.62 -0.64 -6.20
CA SER A 149 12.03 -0.31 -6.52
C SER A 149 12.20 1.07 -7.12
#